data_AF-A0A3C1X5N6-F1
#
_entry.id   AF-A0A3C1X5N6-F1
#
_cell.length_a   1.000
_cell.length_b   1.000
_cell.length_c   1.000
_cell.angle_alpha   90.00
_cell.angle_beta   90.00
_cell.angle_gamma   90.00
#
_symmetry.space_group_name_H-M   'P 1'
#
loop_
_entity.id
_entity.type
_entity.pdbx_description
1 polymer ?
#
loop_
_entity_poly.entity_id
_entity_poly.type
_entity_poly.pdbx_seq_one_letter_code
_entity_poly.pdbx_strand_id
1 'polypeptide(L)'
;MVRKPRFFVNLSVFRWRFCVVLYLCWLVASRVSAGQEPVSELIFPLHGQHNHAPGIAELSNGDLLVSWYRGSGERQADDVAVWGARRTAGKAQWSPSFLLADTPGFPDCNTALMADREGRLFLFWPVIIANTWESCLTRLKVSDQPIGEGAPVWNRDETILLKPDDFSAEAVRVLDQTLALLPPLPPEKMASINVARERLSQKMYQRMGWQPRCKPTVLKSGRILLPLYTDTFSLSIMAISDDGGRTWFAGKPLLGFGAIQPTVLQKSDGTVTAWMRENGFTGHIRYAESSDDGVTWGPVMVSTLPNPGSGLDGICLQSGRWLLIHNDAREGRGRLAVSMSDDEGKTWKWKRLLEDLSDGSAHYPCIIQTRDGQIHAVYSYFVSGGKSMKHAVFSEAWLESGERQAAR
;
A
#
# COMPACT_ATOMS: atom_id res chain seq x y z
N MET A 1 -94.00 -10.44 -43.66
CA MET A 1 -92.98 -11.42 -43.20
C MET A 1 -91.64 -10.70 -43.23
N VAL A 2 -90.84 -10.51 -42.19
CA VAL A 2 -90.72 -11.07 -40.84
C VAL A 2 -90.21 -9.96 -39.90
N ARG A 3 -90.53 -10.11 -38.61
CA ARG A 3 -90.28 -9.22 -37.46
C ARG A 3 -88.80 -9.15 -37.03
N LYS A 4 -88.46 -8.06 -36.31
CA LYS A 4 -87.43 -7.86 -35.24
C LYS A 4 -87.00 -9.15 -34.48
N PRO A 5 -85.83 -9.24 -33.77
CA PRO A 5 -85.42 -8.26 -32.74
C PRO A 5 -83.92 -8.10 -32.37
N ARG A 6 -83.72 -7.16 -31.43
CA ARG A 6 -82.53 -6.82 -30.63
C ARG A 6 -82.04 -8.02 -29.80
N PHE A 7 -80.72 -8.09 -29.57
CA PHE A 7 -80.13 -8.75 -28.41
C PHE A 7 -79.28 -7.76 -27.62
N PHE A 8 -79.63 -7.63 -26.33
CA PHE A 8 -78.78 -7.10 -25.27
C PHE A 8 -77.80 -8.20 -24.86
N VAL A 9 -76.52 -7.85 -24.70
CA VAL A 9 -75.61 -8.61 -23.82
C VAL A 9 -74.92 -7.61 -22.91
N ASN A 10 -75.11 -7.84 -21.62
CA ASN A 10 -74.55 -7.12 -20.50
C ASN A 10 -73.35 -7.94 -20.00
N LEU A 11 -72.14 -7.39 -20.01
CA LEU A 11 -70.94 -8.05 -19.47
C LEU A 11 -70.14 -7.05 -18.62
N SER A 12 -70.46 -7.09 -17.33
CA SER A 12 -69.54 -7.12 -16.18
C SER A 12 -68.24 -6.31 -16.25
N VAL A 13 -68.29 -5.18 -15.53
CA VAL A 13 -67.26 -4.61 -14.65
C VAL A 13 -65.95 -5.42 -14.54
N PHE A 14 -64.89 -4.95 -15.20
CA PHE A 14 -63.52 -5.38 -14.93
C PHE A 14 -62.90 -4.43 -13.89
N ARG A 15 -62.76 -4.89 -12.64
CA ARG A 15 -61.99 -4.21 -11.59
C ARG A 15 -60.49 -4.40 -11.86
N TRP A 16 -59.82 -3.37 -12.36
CA TRP A 16 -58.36 -3.29 -12.32
C TRP A 16 -57.90 -3.08 -10.86
N ARG A 17 -57.28 -4.11 -10.27
CA ARG A 17 -56.46 -3.96 -9.07
C ARG A 17 -55.09 -3.44 -9.50
N PHE A 18 -54.83 -2.16 -9.29
CA PHE A 18 -53.47 -1.62 -9.29
C PHE A 18 -52.73 -2.17 -8.08
N CYS A 19 -51.85 -3.15 -8.29
CA CYS A 19 -50.80 -3.47 -7.34
C CYS A 19 -49.67 -2.45 -7.54
N VAL A 20 -49.66 -1.40 -6.73
CA VAL A 20 -48.51 -0.51 -6.60
C VAL A 20 -47.45 -1.27 -5.81
N VAL A 21 -46.46 -1.82 -6.51
CA VAL A 21 -45.23 -2.31 -5.89
C VAL A 21 -44.30 -1.11 -5.73
N LEU A 22 -44.25 -0.55 -4.51
CA LEU A 22 -43.26 0.44 -4.13
C LEU A 22 -41.89 -0.24 -3.97
N TYR A 23 -41.05 -0.17 -5.01
CA TYR A 23 -39.62 -0.41 -4.87
C TYR A 23 -38.98 0.83 -4.21
N LEU A 24 -38.86 0.81 -2.88
CA LEU A 24 -37.99 1.72 -2.15
C LEU A 24 -36.56 1.18 -2.18
N CYS A 25 -35.83 1.51 -3.25
CA CYS A 25 -34.38 1.36 -3.27
C CYS A 25 -33.76 2.45 -2.40
N TRP A 26 -33.46 2.13 -1.14
CA TRP A 26 -32.56 2.93 -0.32
C TRP A 26 -31.12 2.71 -0.78
N LEU A 27 -30.64 3.56 -1.70
CA LEU A 27 -29.21 3.78 -1.90
C LEU A 27 -28.70 4.66 -0.77
N VAL A 28 -28.37 4.07 0.37
CA VAL A 28 -27.53 4.75 1.37
C VAL A 28 -26.08 4.48 0.99
N ALA A 29 -25.48 5.40 0.26
CA ALA A 29 -24.03 5.56 0.32
C ALA A 29 -23.72 6.11 1.72
N SER A 30 -23.38 5.24 2.66
CA SER A 30 -23.03 5.61 4.03
C SER A 30 -21.69 6.34 3.99
N ARG A 31 -21.73 7.67 3.92
CA ARG A 31 -20.60 8.49 4.37
C ARG A 31 -20.42 8.23 5.85
N VAL A 32 -19.20 7.88 6.26
CA VAL A 32 -18.88 7.80 7.69
C VAL A 32 -18.91 9.23 8.23
N SER A 33 -19.90 9.53 9.07
CA SER A 33 -20.03 10.83 9.72
C SER A 33 -18.86 11.06 10.68
N ALA A 34 -18.56 12.31 10.97
CA ALA A 34 -17.56 12.68 11.98
C ALA A 34 -17.80 11.91 13.29
N GLY A 35 -16.76 11.25 13.81
CA GLY A 35 -16.79 10.51 15.07
C GLY A 35 -17.45 9.11 15.04
N GLN A 36 -17.91 8.62 13.88
CA GLN A 36 -18.37 7.22 13.76
C GLN A 36 -17.20 6.23 13.74
N GLU A 37 -17.41 5.05 14.32
CA GLU A 37 -16.45 3.94 14.29
C GLU A 37 -16.14 3.49 12.85
N PRO A 38 -14.94 2.92 12.58
CA PRO A 38 -14.53 2.53 11.26
C PRO A 38 -15.45 1.44 10.72
N VAL A 39 -15.82 1.56 9.45
CA VAL A 39 -16.45 0.46 8.73
C VAL A 39 -15.33 -0.42 8.20
N SER A 40 -15.34 -1.72 8.52
CA SER A 40 -14.35 -2.66 8.00
C SER A 40 -14.97 -3.94 7.47
N GLU A 41 -14.36 -4.50 6.43
CA GLU A 41 -14.83 -5.69 5.73
C GLU A 41 -13.66 -6.47 5.12
N LEU A 42 -13.85 -7.78 4.94
CA LEU A 42 -12.91 -8.58 4.15
C LEU A 42 -13.18 -8.35 2.66
N ILE A 43 -12.14 -8.10 1.86
CA ILE A 43 -12.26 -7.93 0.40
C ILE A 43 -12.66 -9.25 -0.27
N PHE A 44 -12.21 -10.37 0.29
CA PHE A 44 -12.60 -11.72 -0.11
C PHE A 44 -12.63 -12.65 1.11
N PRO A 45 -13.37 -13.77 1.07
CA PRO A 45 -13.40 -14.74 2.19
C PRO A 45 -12.01 -15.23 2.59
N LEU A 46 -11.87 -15.75 3.81
CA LEU A 46 -10.60 -16.34 4.25
C LEU A 46 -10.14 -17.43 3.27
N HIS A 47 -8.85 -17.39 2.94
CA HIS A 47 -8.23 -18.23 1.93
C HIS A 47 -7.03 -18.98 2.53
N GLY A 48 -6.79 -20.22 2.07
CA GLY A 48 -5.71 -21.08 2.58
C GLY A 48 -4.31 -20.67 2.09
N GLN A 49 -4.21 -20.18 0.86
CA GLN A 49 -2.96 -19.63 0.32
C GLN A 49 -2.51 -18.36 1.05
N HIS A 50 -1.22 -18.05 0.92
CA HIS A 50 -0.68 -16.78 1.37
C HIS A 50 -1.28 -15.64 0.55
N ASN A 51 -1.60 -14.52 1.20
CA ASN A 51 -2.17 -13.33 0.59
C ASN A 51 -1.49 -12.15 1.27
N HIS A 52 -0.74 -11.28 0.60
CA HIS A 52 0.05 -10.28 1.33
C HIS A 52 0.36 -9.00 0.54
N ALA A 53 0.85 -8.01 1.27
CA ALA A 53 1.36 -6.71 0.79
C ALA A 53 0.41 -5.96 -0.18
N PRO A 54 -0.76 -5.52 0.30
CA PRO A 54 -1.73 -4.85 -0.55
C PRO A 54 -1.31 -3.44 -1.00
N GLY A 55 -1.82 -3.05 -2.17
CA GLY A 55 -1.86 -1.67 -2.66
C GLY A 55 -3.30 -1.23 -2.95
N ILE A 56 -3.57 0.07 -2.92
CA ILE A 56 -4.90 0.65 -3.21
C ILE A 56 -4.75 1.94 -4.04
N ALA A 57 -5.68 2.17 -4.97
CA ALA A 57 -5.81 3.42 -5.71
C ALA A 57 -7.28 3.79 -5.95
N GLU A 58 -7.58 5.09 -5.94
CA GLU A 58 -8.86 5.65 -6.38
C GLU A 58 -8.76 6.06 -7.85
N LEU A 59 -9.63 5.53 -8.70
CA LEU A 59 -9.70 5.87 -10.12
C LEU A 59 -10.49 7.17 -10.34
N SER A 60 -10.44 7.72 -11.56
CA SER A 60 -11.06 9.01 -11.88
C SER A 60 -12.60 9.01 -11.76
N ASN A 61 -13.25 7.84 -11.83
CA ASN A 61 -14.69 7.68 -11.61
C ASN A 61 -15.07 7.41 -10.14
N GLY A 62 -14.10 7.42 -9.22
CA GLY A 62 -14.30 7.11 -7.79
C GLY A 62 -14.29 5.62 -7.46
N ASP A 63 -14.06 4.73 -8.43
CA ASP A 63 -13.85 3.32 -8.14
C ASP A 63 -12.56 3.13 -7.35
N LEU A 64 -12.56 2.16 -6.43
CA LEU A 64 -11.35 1.70 -5.77
C LEU A 64 -10.84 0.43 -6.44
N LEU A 65 -9.55 0.40 -6.74
CA LEU A 65 -8.84 -0.81 -7.12
C LEU A 65 -7.85 -1.17 -6.02
N VAL A 66 -7.86 -2.44 -5.62
CA VAL A 66 -6.87 -3.00 -4.70
C VAL A 66 -6.07 -4.08 -5.40
N SER A 67 -4.83 -4.26 -4.96
CA SER A 67 -3.93 -5.34 -5.38
C SER A 67 -3.33 -6.03 -4.16
N TRP A 68 -2.94 -7.29 -4.28
CA TRP A 68 -2.13 -8.06 -3.32
C TRP A 68 -1.48 -9.23 -4.05
N TYR A 69 -0.42 -9.84 -3.50
CA TYR A 69 0.09 -11.09 -4.07
C TYR A 69 -0.50 -12.31 -3.36
N ARG A 70 -0.68 -13.40 -4.09
CA ARG A 70 -1.20 -14.67 -3.56
C ARG A 70 -0.51 -15.86 -4.21
N GLY A 71 -0.22 -16.88 -3.39
CA GLY A 71 0.26 -18.19 -3.84
C GLY A 71 0.52 -19.14 -2.67
N SER A 72 1.11 -20.30 -2.95
CA SER A 72 1.45 -21.31 -1.94
C SER A 72 2.54 -20.86 -0.96
N GLY A 73 3.32 -19.84 -1.32
CA GLY A 73 4.35 -19.23 -0.46
C GLY A 73 4.56 -17.74 -0.76
N GLU A 74 5.80 -17.30 -0.64
CA GLU A 74 6.28 -16.00 -1.13
C GLU A 74 7.27 -16.26 -2.27
N ARG A 75 8.42 -15.58 -2.30
CA ARG A 75 9.51 -15.76 -3.30
C ARG A 75 9.92 -17.21 -3.58
N GLN A 76 9.64 -18.16 -2.69
CA GLN A 76 10.08 -19.56 -2.82
C GLN A 76 9.11 -20.43 -3.62
N ALA A 77 7.95 -19.89 -4.00
CA ALA A 77 6.92 -20.62 -4.73
C ALA A 77 6.63 -19.96 -6.08
N ASP A 78 6.62 -20.76 -7.13
CA ASP A 78 6.48 -20.27 -8.51
C ASP A 78 5.01 -20.07 -8.93
N ASP A 79 4.05 -20.28 -8.02
CA ASP A 79 2.62 -20.06 -8.20
C ASP A 79 2.13 -18.72 -7.63
N VAL A 80 3.05 -17.84 -7.21
CA VAL A 80 2.70 -16.55 -6.62
C VAL A 80 2.45 -15.53 -7.72
N ALA A 81 1.25 -14.98 -7.75
CA ALA A 81 0.81 -13.97 -8.71
C ALA A 81 0.24 -12.73 -8.00
N VAL A 82 0.16 -11.60 -8.71
CA VAL A 82 -0.52 -10.39 -8.23
C VAL A 82 -2.00 -10.45 -8.63
N TRP A 83 -2.85 -10.42 -7.62
CA TRP A 83 -4.30 -10.39 -7.72
C TRP A 83 -4.84 -9.01 -7.39
N GLY A 84 -6.06 -8.74 -7.82
CA GLY A 84 -6.79 -7.51 -7.49
C GLY A 84 -8.28 -7.72 -7.36
N ALA A 85 -8.94 -6.70 -6.83
CA ALA A 85 -10.39 -6.60 -6.76
C ALA A 85 -10.80 -5.13 -6.91
N ARG A 86 -12.04 -4.90 -7.33
CA ARG A 86 -12.58 -3.57 -7.56
C ARG A 86 -13.79 -3.32 -6.68
N ARG A 87 -13.93 -2.10 -6.18
CA ARG A 87 -15.17 -1.61 -5.57
C ARG A 87 -15.67 -0.44 -6.38
N THR A 88 -16.81 -0.65 -7.04
CA THR A 88 -17.45 0.42 -7.83
C THR A 88 -17.92 1.54 -6.92
N ALA A 89 -17.73 2.79 -7.32
CA ALA A 89 -18.22 3.96 -6.61
C ALA A 89 -19.71 3.81 -6.24
N GLY A 90 -20.05 4.07 -4.98
CA GLY A 90 -21.42 3.95 -4.46
C GLY A 90 -21.92 2.51 -4.24
N LYS A 91 -21.15 1.48 -4.58
CA LYS A 91 -21.47 0.08 -4.24
C LYS A 91 -20.80 -0.34 -2.93
N ALA A 92 -21.49 -1.18 -2.18
CA ALA A 92 -20.98 -1.72 -0.91
C ALA A 92 -20.00 -2.87 -1.11
N GLN A 93 -20.14 -3.66 -2.18
CA GLN A 93 -19.43 -4.94 -2.35
C GLN A 93 -18.20 -4.81 -3.25
N TRP A 94 -17.15 -5.56 -2.90
CA TRP A 94 -16.01 -5.84 -3.77
C TRP A 94 -16.38 -6.85 -4.86
N SER A 95 -15.79 -6.71 -6.04
CA SER A 95 -15.86 -7.70 -7.10
C SER A 95 -15.17 -9.01 -6.68
N PRO A 96 -15.44 -10.14 -7.36
CA PRO A 96 -14.53 -11.29 -7.32
C PRO A 96 -13.09 -10.87 -7.64
N SER A 97 -12.12 -11.60 -7.07
CA SER A 97 -10.70 -11.36 -7.34
C SER A 97 -10.34 -11.73 -8.78
N PHE A 98 -9.43 -10.99 -9.40
CA PHE A 98 -8.92 -11.22 -10.75
C PHE A 98 -7.40 -11.02 -10.81
N LEU A 99 -6.75 -11.59 -11.82
CA LEU A 99 -5.31 -11.47 -12.02
C LEU A 99 -4.95 -10.06 -12.52
N LEU A 100 -3.89 -9.49 -11.96
CA LEU A 100 -3.27 -8.24 -12.39
C LEU A 100 -1.90 -8.51 -13.06
N ALA A 101 -1.11 -9.43 -12.50
CA ALA A 101 0.15 -9.91 -13.07
C ALA A 101 0.40 -11.36 -12.65
N ASP A 102 0.94 -12.13 -13.58
CA ASP A 102 1.35 -13.53 -13.40
C ASP A 102 2.46 -13.80 -14.42
N THR A 103 3.70 -13.81 -13.96
CA THR A 103 4.88 -14.09 -14.77
C THR A 103 5.07 -15.61 -14.81
N PRO A 104 4.89 -16.26 -15.97
CA PRO A 104 4.85 -17.72 -16.02
C PRO A 104 6.10 -18.38 -15.40
N GLY A 105 5.87 -19.14 -14.32
CA GLY A 105 6.92 -19.89 -13.63
C GLY A 105 7.81 -19.05 -12.70
N PHE A 106 7.43 -17.81 -12.38
CA PHE A 106 8.18 -16.95 -11.47
C PHE A 106 7.25 -16.28 -10.44
N PRO A 107 7.67 -16.15 -9.17
CA PRO A 107 6.87 -15.45 -8.16
C PRO A 107 6.78 -13.94 -8.45
N ASP A 108 5.56 -13.42 -8.53
CA ASP A 108 5.26 -11.98 -8.47
C ASP A 108 4.83 -11.60 -7.04
N CYS A 109 5.66 -10.83 -6.34
CA CYS A 109 5.43 -10.53 -4.91
C CYS A 109 4.82 -9.15 -4.69
N ASN A 110 5.36 -8.34 -3.77
CA ASN A 110 4.81 -7.05 -3.34
C ASN A 110 4.18 -6.22 -4.46
N THR A 111 3.14 -5.46 -4.13
CA THR A 111 2.49 -4.60 -5.10
C THR A 111 2.28 -3.19 -4.58
N ALA A 112 2.36 -2.22 -5.48
CA ALA A 112 2.00 -0.83 -5.25
C ALA A 112 1.17 -0.31 -6.44
N LEU A 113 0.11 0.43 -6.14
CA LEU A 113 -0.75 1.08 -7.13
C LEU A 113 -0.60 2.60 -7.03
N MET A 114 -0.68 3.28 -8.18
CA MET A 114 -0.78 4.73 -8.26
C MET A 114 -1.73 5.10 -9.40
N ALA A 115 -2.79 5.83 -9.10
CA ALA A 115 -3.55 6.56 -10.10
C ALA A 115 -2.96 7.97 -10.23
N ASP A 116 -2.70 8.42 -11.45
CA ASP A 116 -2.19 9.77 -11.70
C ASP A 116 -3.32 10.77 -12.00
N ARG A 117 -2.94 12.02 -12.28
CA ARG A 117 -3.91 13.10 -12.53
C ARG A 117 -4.51 13.02 -13.93
N GLU A 118 -3.83 12.36 -14.85
CA GLU A 118 -4.25 12.09 -16.21
C GLU A 118 -5.25 10.93 -16.29
N GLY A 119 -5.53 10.26 -15.17
CA GLY A 119 -6.48 9.15 -15.07
C GLY A 119 -5.88 7.80 -15.46
N ARG A 120 -4.55 7.72 -15.61
CA ARG A 120 -3.82 6.47 -15.84
C ARG A 120 -3.63 5.75 -14.51
N LEU A 121 -3.51 4.43 -14.59
CA LEU A 121 -3.21 3.57 -13.46
C LEU A 121 -1.87 2.87 -13.67
N PHE A 122 -1.02 2.94 -12.66
CA PHE A 122 0.26 2.26 -12.59
C PHE A 122 0.17 1.11 -11.59
N LEU A 123 0.76 -0.03 -11.97
CA LEU A 123 0.99 -1.19 -11.10
C LEU A 123 2.48 -1.48 -11.08
N PHE A 124 3.08 -1.54 -9.89
CA PHE A 124 4.48 -1.87 -9.68
C PHE A 124 4.59 -3.13 -8.84
N TRP A 125 5.44 -4.08 -9.24
CA TRP A 125 5.70 -5.30 -8.49
C TRP A 125 7.09 -5.87 -8.79
N PRO A 126 7.70 -6.68 -7.92
CA PRO A 126 8.91 -7.40 -8.24
C PRO A 126 8.59 -8.80 -8.80
N VAL A 127 9.29 -9.19 -9.86
CA VAL A 127 9.39 -10.60 -10.30
C VAL A 127 10.64 -11.18 -9.67
N ILE A 128 10.53 -12.32 -9.01
CA ILE A 128 11.66 -13.01 -8.39
C ILE A 128 12.26 -14.01 -9.39
N ILE A 129 13.55 -13.89 -9.73
CA ILE A 129 14.16 -14.70 -10.80
C ILE A 129 14.75 -16.02 -10.30
N ALA A 130 15.27 -16.05 -9.08
CA ALA A 130 16.00 -17.20 -8.54
C ALA A 130 15.54 -17.56 -7.12
N ASN A 131 14.22 -17.44 -6.86
CA ASN A 131 13.57 -17.69 -5.58
C ASN A 131 14.22 -16.99 -4.35
N THR A 132 14.89 -15.87 -4.60
CA THR A 132 15.71 -15.12 -3.64
C THR A 132 15.43 -13.63 -3.82
N TRP A 133 15.27 -12.87 -2.73
CA TRP A 133 14.88 -11.46 -2.83
C TRP A 133 15.91 -10.63 -3.60
N GLU A 134 17.20 -10.95 -3.49
CA GLU A 134 18.28 -10.33 -4.25
C GLU A 134 18.17 -10.46 -5.78
N SER A 135 17.44 -11.47 -6.26
CA SER A 135 17.33 -11.79 -7.68
C SER A 135 16.22 -11.01 -8.39
N CYS A 136 15.45 -10.20 -7.66
CA CYS A 136 14.24 -9.65 -8.25
C CYS A 136 14.51 -8.52 -9.24
N LEU A 137 13.57 -8.34 -10.16
CA LEU A 137 13.47 -7.21 -11.07
C LEU A 137 12.15 -6.47 -10.83
N THR A 138 12.21 -5.14 -10.70
CA THR A 138 10.99 -4.32 -10.60
C THR A 138 10.30 -4.23 -11.95
N ARG A 139 9.01 -4.54 -11.99
CA ARG A 139 8.12 -4.43 -13.13
C ARG A 139 7.17 -3.25 -12.99
N LEU A 140 6.68 -2.79 -14.13
CA LEU A 140 5.69 -1.73 -14.26
C LEU A 140 4.65 -2.11 -15.31
N LYS A 141 3.37 -1.94 -14.98
CA LYS A 141 2.26 -1.89 -15.93
C LYS A 141 1.57 -0.54 -15.87
N VAL A 142 1.15 -0.03 -17.02
CA VAL A 142 0.37 1.22 -17.11
C VAL A 142 -0.89 0.98 -17.93
N SER A 143 -2.03 1.39 -17.40
CA SER A 143 -3.31 1.43 -18.09
C SER A 143 -3.71 2.88 -18.31
N ASP A 144 -3.97 3.26 -19.56
CA ASP A 144 -4.51 4.57 -19.92
C ASP A 144 -6.05 4.60 -19.76
N GLN A 145 -6.67 3.42 -19.62
CA GLN A 145 -8.12 3.24 -19.47
C GLN A 145 -8.42 2.21 -18.37
N PRO A 146 -8.18 2.54 -17.09
CA PRO A 146 -8.30 1.58 -15.99
C PRO A 146 -9.73 1.31 -15.52
N ILE A 147 -10.71 2.07 -16.02
CA ILE A 147 -12.13 1.96 -15.68
C ILE A 147 -12.76 0.84 -16.52
N GLY A 148 -13.49 -0.06 -15.84
CA GLY A 148 -14.19 -1.18 -16.46
C GLY A 148 -14.51 -2.27 -15.45
N GLU A 149 -14.91 -3.43 -15.96
CA GLU A 149 -15.11 -4.64 -15.15
C GLU A 149 -13.82 -5.46 -15.09
N GLY A 150 -13.50 -6.02 -13.92
CA GLY A 150 -12.31 -6.85 -13.73
C GLY A 150 -10.98 -6.09 -13.86
N ALA A 151 -10.00 -6.75 -14.45
CA ALA A 151 -8.64 -6.25 -14.61
C ALA A 151 -8.57 -5.07 -15.60
N PRO A 152 -7.76 -4.03 -15.31
CA PRO A 152 -7.47 -2.96 -16.25
C PRO A 152 -6.90 -3.49 -17.58
N VAL A 153 -7.20 -2.81 -18.68
CA VAL A 153 -6.49 -3.03 -19.95
C VAL A 153 -5.12 -2.38 -19.86
N TRP A 154 -4.06 -3.16 -19.95
CA TRP A 154 -2.68 -2.67 -19.81
C TRP A 154 -2.11 -2.25 -21.18
N ASN A 155 -1.69 -1.00 -21.30
CA ASN A 155 -1.10 -0.41 -22.51
C ASN A 155 0.42 -0.51 -22.52
N ARG A 156 1.05 -0.57 -21.34
CA ARG A 156 2.49 -0.75 -21.15
C ARG A 156 2.75 -1.87 -20.15
N ASP A 157 3.79 -2.65 -20.38
CA ASP A 157 4.30 -3.71 -19.51
C ASP A 157 5.82 -3.81 -19.66
N GLU A 158 6.55 -3.33 -18.65
CA GLU A 158 7.97 -3.00 -18.74
C GLU A 158 8.75 -3.47 -17.49
N THR A 159 10.07 -3.58 -17.63
CA THR A 159 10.98 -3.75 -16.49
C THR A 159 11.65 -2.40 -16.19
N ILE A 160 11.64 -1.99 -14.92
CA ILE A 160 12.46 -0.88 -14.44
C ILE A 160 13.85 -1.44 -14.10
N LEU A 161 14.82 -1.17 -14.98
CA LEU A 161 16.23 -1.50 -14.73
C LEU A 161 16.91 -0.35 -13.99
N LEU A 162 16.81 -0.38 -12.66
CA LEU A 162 17.41 0.64 -11.81
C LEU A 162 18.93 0.50 -11.78
N LYS A 163 19.63 1.62 -12.03
CA LYS A 163 21.10 1.67 -12.03
C LYS A 163 21.58 2.77 -11.09
N PRO A 164 21.73 2.49 -9.78
CA PRO A 164 22.39 3.42 -8.88
C PRO A 164 23.87 3.60 -9.26
N ASP A 165 24.40 4.76 -8.92
CA ASP A 165 25.85 4.95 -8.86
C ASP A 165 26.45 4.05 -7.77
N ASP A 166 27.74 3.76 -7.88
CA ASP A 166 28.42 2.96 -6.85
C ASP A 166 28.36 3.65 -5.49
N PHE A 167 27.71 3.01 -4.54
CA PHE A 167 27.52 3.48 -3.18
C PHE A 167 28.27 2.62 -2.14
N SER A 168 29.09 1.67 -2.59
CA SER A 168 29.72 0.66 -1.74
C SER A 168 30.60 1.27 -0.64
N ALA A 169 31.53 2.16 -0.99
CA ALA A 169 32.45 2.78 -0.04
C ALA A 169 31.71 3.56 1.07
N GLU A 170 30.71 4.33 0.68
CA GLU A 170 29.91 5.13 1.60
C GLU A 170 29.01 4.24 2.47
N ALA A 171 28.39 3.21 1.90
CA ALA A 171 27.57 2.26 2.65
C ALA A 171 28.39 1.48 3.70
N VAL A 172 29.60 1.04 3.35
CA VAL A 172 30.52 0.40 4.32
C VAL A 172 30.88 1.38 5.43
N ARG A 173 31.22 2.63 5.10
CA ARG A 173 31.57 3.66 6.09
C ARG A 173 30.43 3.92 7.07
N VAL A 174 29.20 4.11 6.57
CA VAL A 174 28.00 4.34 7.41
C VAL A 174 27.65 3.10 8.24
N LEU A 175 27.79 1.90 7.68
CA LEU A 175 27.58 0.64 8.40
C LEU A 175 28.57 0.50 9.55
N ASP A 176 29.86 0.74 9.32
CA ASP A 176 30.91 0.67 10.35
C ASP A 176 30.67 1.66 11.48
N GLN A 177 30.33 2.91 11.14
CA GLN A 177 29.96 3.93 12.12
C GLN A 177 28.76 3.51 12.95
N THR A 178 27.76 2.89 12.32
CA THR A 178 26.56 2.40 13.02
C THR A 178 26.90 1.26 13.96
N LEU A 179 27.65 0.25 13.49
CA LEU A 179 28.03 -0.92 14.29
C LEU A 179 28.89 -0.56 15.50
N ALA A 180 29.78 0.43 15.35
CA ALA A 180 30.63 0.91 16.45
C ALA A 180 29.85 1.53 17.62
N LEU A 181 28.61 1.96 17.38
CA LEU A 181 27.73 2.55 18.41
C LEU A 181 26.79 1.53 19.06
N LEU A 182 26.75 0.29 18.56
CA LEU A 182 25.83 -0.73 19.05
C LEU A 182 26.47 -1.64 20.09
N PRO A 183 25.67 -2.19 21.03
CA PRO A 183 26.12 -3.34 21.79
C PRO A 183 26.43 -4.52 20.86
N PRO A 184 27.23 -5.51 21.30
CA PRO A 184 27.49 -6.71 20.54
C PRO A 184 26.20 -7.36 20.03
N LEU A 185 26.13 -7.59 18.71
CA LEU A 185 24.97 -8.20 18.08
C LEU A 185 25.08 -9.72 18.10
N PRO A 186 23.94 -10.44 18.07
CA PRO A 186 23.93 -11.88 17.95
C PRO A 186 24.70 -12.38 16.71
N PRO A 187 25.36 -13.56 16.77
CA PRO A 187 26.18 -14.09 15.68
C PRO A 187 25.44 -14.19 14.33
N GLU A 188 24.17 -14.59 14.35
CA GLU A 188 23.32 -14.71 13.17
C GLU A 188 23.06 -13.35 12.51
N LYS A 189 22.90 -12.30 13.31
CA LYS A 189 22.74 -10.93 12.81
C LYS A 189 24.04 -10.44 12.18
N MET A 190 25.17 -10.67 12.85
CA MET A 190 26.48 -10.32 12.31
C MET A 190 26.80 -11.08 11.01
N ALA A 191 26.42 -12.36 10.90
CA ALA A 191 26.56 -13.13 9.67
C ALA A 191 25.78 -12.51 8.51
N SER A 192 24.52 -12.11 8.73
CA SER A 192 23.71 -11.44 7.70
C SER A 192 24.32 -10.10 7.25
N ILE A 193 24.89 -9.34 8.19
CA ILE A 193 25.55 -8.06 7.92
C ILE A 193 26.84 -8.26 7.11
N ASN A 194 27.61 -9.30 7.42
CA ASN A 194 28.83 -9.62 6.67
C ASN A 194 28.52 -10.01 5.23
N VAL A 195 27.47 -10.82 5.01
CA VAL A 195 27.01 -11.15 3.65
C VAL A 195 26.58 -9.89 2.89
N ALA A 196 25.82 -9.00 3.52
CA ALA A 196 25.45 -7.71 2.92
C ALA A 196 26.71 -6.89 2.55
N ARG A 197 27.70 -6.82 3.45
CA ARG A 197 28.96 -6.11 3.24
C ARG A 197 29.76 -6.67 2.06
N GLU A 198 29.89 -7.99 1.95
CA GLU A 198 30.61 -8.65 0.85
C GLU A 198 29.94 -8.38 -0.50
N ARG A 199 28.62 -8.24 -0.51
CA ARG A 199 27.84 -7.98 -1.73
C ARG A 199 27.86 -6.51 -2.15
N LEU A 200 28.18 -5.56 -1.24
CA LEU A 200 28.13 -4.13 -1.55
C LEU A 200 29.03 -3.75 -2.73
N SER A 201 30.23 -4.31 -2.83
CA SER A 201 31.18 -4.03 -3.93
C SER A 201 30.80 -4.73 -5.25
N GLN A 202 29.81 -5.62 -5.22
CA GLN A 202 29.43 -6.43 -6.36
C GLN A 202 28.31 -5.76 -7.17
N LYS A 203 28.66 -5.36 -8.39
CA LYS A 203 27.79 -4.61 -9.31
C LYS A 203 26.45 -5.28 -9.62
N MET A 204 26.39 -6.62 -9.61
CA MET A 204 25.15 -7.37 -9.81
C MET A 204 24.14 -7.06 -8.69
N TYR A 205 24.57 -7.17 -7.43
CA TYR A 205 23.73 -6.94 -6.27
C TYR A 205 23.34 -5.47 -6.08
N GLN A 206 24.14 -4.52 -6.58
CA GLN A 206 23.73 -3.11 -6.59
C GLN A 206 22.61 -2.80 -7.61
N ARG A 207 22.41 -3.65 -8.63
CA ARG A 207 21.48 -3.41 -9.74
C ARG A 207 20.22 -4.27 -9.71
N MET A 208 20.20 -5.29 -8.86
CA MET A 208 19.07 -6.22 -8.70
C MET A 208 18.56 -6.17 -7.26
N GLY A 209 17.43 -6.81 -7.00
CA GLY A 209 16.93 -6.94 -5.63
C GLY A 209 16.24 -5.70 -5.08
N TRP A 210 15.90 -4.74 -5.95
CA TRP A 210 15.11 -3.57 -5.61
C TRP A 210 13.63 -3.85 -5.82
N GLN A 211 12.81 -3.60 -4.80
CA GLN A 211 11.42 -4.01 -4.72
C GLN A 211 10.51 -2.84 -4.31
N PRO A 212 9.33 -2.68 -4.92
CA PRO A 212 8.32 -1.78 -4.42
C PRO A 212 7.66 -2.36 -3.16
N ARG A 213 7.10 -1.46 -2.34
CA ARG A 213 6.11 -1.83 -1.33
C ARG A 213 5.05 -0.75 -1.17
N CYS A 214 5.46 0.48 -0.91
CA CYS A 214 4.54 1.60 -0.75
C CYS A 214 4.24 2.24 -2.11
N LYS A 215 3.08 2.90 -2.20
CA LYS A 215 2.69 3.67 -3.38
C LYS A 215 3.71 4.79 -3.68
N PRO A 216 3.98 5.09 -4.97
CA PRO A 216 4.74 6.27 -5.32
C PRO A 216 4.13 7.57 -4.79
N THR A 217 4.97 8.58 -4.61
CA THR A 217 4.56 9.94 -4.27
C THR A 217 4.86 10.88 -5.43
N VAL A 218 3.83 11.60 -5.90
CA VAL A 218 4.00 12.68 -6.87
C VAL A 218 4.25 13.97 -6.10
N LEU A 219 5.45 14.52 -6.23
CA LEU A 219 5.84 15.76 -5.58
C LEU A 219 5.12 16.96 -6.21
N LYS A 220 5.12 18.10 -5.50
CA LYS A 220 4.62 19.38 -6.04
C LYS A 220 5.29 19.78 -7.36
N SER A 221 6.54 19.38 -7.59
CA SER A 221 7.30 19.61 -8.83
C SER A 221 6.81 18.78 -10.02
N GLY A 222 5.95 17.77 -9.79
CA GLY A 222 5.50 16.80 -10.80
C GLY A 222 6.39 15.55 -10.90
N ARG A 223 7.56 15.57 -10.26
CA ARG A 223 8.43 14.38 -10.10
C ARG A 223 7.70 13.27 -9.37
N ILE A 224 7.90 12.04 -9.83
CA ILE A 224 7.39 10.82 -9.19
C ILE A 224 8.55 10.14 -8.46
N LEU A 225 8.37 9.90 -7.17
CA LEU A 225 9.25 9.07 -6.35
C LEU A 225 8.58 7.72 -6.14
N LEU A 226 9.10 6.67 -6.78
CA LEU A 226 8.75 5.28 -6.48
C LEU A 226 9.70 4.78 -5.38
N PRO A 227 9.21 4.61 -4.13
CA PRO A 227 10.01 4.05 -3.06
C PRO A 227 10.32 2.57 -3.31
N LEU A 228 11.60 2.24 -3.29
CA LEU A 228 12.11 0.87 -3.40
C LEU A 228 12.98 0.52 -2.20
N TYR A 229 13.13 -0.78 -1.96
CA TYR A 229 14.01 -1.29 -0.92
C TYR A 229 14.68 -2.59 -1.36
N THR A 230 15.70 -3.00 -0.63
CA THR A 230 16.38 -4.28 -0.85
C THR A 230 16.64 -5.02 0.45
N ASP A 231 16.31 -6.30 0.47
CA ASP A 231 16.70 -7.22 1.55
C ASP A 231 18.20 -7.56 1.48
N THR A 232 18.85 -7.37 0.31
CA THR A 232 20.27 -7.67 0.10
C THR A 232 21.19 -6.87 1.02
N PHE A 233 20.90 -5.57 1.14
CA PHE A 233 21.67 -4.63 1.97
C PHE A 233 20.87 -4.13 3.17
N SER A 234 19.58 -4.45 3.26
CA SER A 234 18.63 -3.84 4.18
C SER A 234 18.63 -2.30 4.09
N LEU A 235 18.55 -1.78 2.86
CA LEU A 235 18.55 -0.35 2.54
C LEU A 235 17.34 0.02 1.66
N SER A 236 17.09 1.33 1.56
CA SER A 236 16.07 1.91 0.70
C SER A 236 16.67 2.76 -0.42
N ILE A 237 15.91 2.98 -1.49
CA ILE A 237 16.27 3.88 -2.61
C ILE A 237 15.00 4.44 -3.26
N MET A 238 15.12 5.53 -4.01
CA MET A 238 14.05 6.02 -4.88
C MET A 238 14.37 5.69 -6.34
N ALA A 239 13.42 5.09 -7.04
CA ALA A 239 13.35 5.22 -8.49
C ALA A 239 12.59 6.52 -8.81
N ILE A 240 13.19 7.37 -9.62
CA ILE A 240 12.74 8.74 -9.87
C ILE A 240 12.33 8.89 -11.33
N SER A 241 11.17 9.49 -11.56
CA SER A 241 10.71 9.84 -12.91
C SER A 241 10.31 11.31 -12.97
N ASP A 242 10.84 12.01 -13.98
CA ASP A 242 10.56 13.42 -14.27
C ASP A 242 9.69 13.61 -15.54
N ASP A 243 9.23 12.52 -16.13
CA ASP A 243 8.50 12.49 -17.41
C ASP A 243 7.15 11.75 -17.33
N GLY A 244 6.55 11.75 -16.13
CA GLY A 244 5.25 11.13 -15.89
C GLY A 244 5.27 9.60 -15.93
N GLY A 245 6.36 8.99 -15.48
CA GLY A 245 6.52 7.54 -15.39
C GLY A 245 6.89 6.87 -16.73
N ARG A 246 7.47 7.61 -17.68
CA ARG A 246 7.95 7.04 -18.95
C ARG A 246 9.36 6.47 -18.77
N THR A 247 10.26 7.21 -18.13
CA THR A 247 11.61 6.75 -17.78
C THR A 247 11.88 6.89 -16.29
N TRP A 248 12.84 6.10 -15.81
CA TRP A 248 13.21 6.02 -14.40
C TRP A 248 14.72 6.04 -14.23
N PHE A 249 15.21 6.81 -13.26
CA PHE A 249 16.61 6.79 -12.83
C PHE A 249 16.72 6.59 -11.32
N ALA A 250 17.91 6.23 -10.84
CA ALA A 250 18.14 5.97 -9.43
C ALA A 250 18.54 7.23 -8.68
N GLY A 251 17.89 7.50 -7.54
CA GLY A 251 18.45 8.38 -6.52
C GLY A 251 19.63 7.74 -5.79
N LYS A 252 20.18 8.42 -4.80
CA LYS A 252 21.15 7.83 -3.86
C LYS A 252 20.42 6.96 -2.83
N PRO A 253 20.97 5.79 -2.45
CA PRO A 253 20.36 4.97 -1.40
C PRO A 253 20.29 5.70 -0.06
N LEU A 254 19.24 5.42 0.72
CA LEU A 254 19.11 5.83 2.10
C LEU A 254 19.97 4.91 2.96
N LEU A 255 21.15 5.40 3.35
CA LEU A 255 22.14 4.60 4.07
C LEU A 255 21.79 4.49 5.56
N GLY A 256 21.26 3.34 5.94
CA GLY A 256 20.97 2.96 7.31
C GLY A 256 20.52 1.50 7.34
N PHE A 257 21.41 0.60 7.76
CA PHE A 257 21.12 -0.83 7.76
C PHE A 257 19.87 -1.14 8.60
N GLY A 258 18.91 -1.80 7.96
CA GLY A 258 17.63 -2.13 8.56
C GLY A 258 16.51 -1.13 8.23
N ALA A 259 16.78 -0.02 7.57
CA ALA A 259 15.75 0.94 7.18
C ALA A 259 15.25 0.64 5.76
N ILE A 260 14.14 -0.10 5.67
CA ILE A 260 13.58 -0.61 4.41
C ILE A 260 12.11 -0.23 4.24
N GLN A 261 11.56 -0.50 3.05
CA GLN A 261 10.14 -0.31 2.72
C GLN A 261 9.63 1.12 3.03
N PRO A 262 10.20 2.16 2.39
CA PRO A 262 9.83 3.53 2.71
C PRO A 262 8.45 3.89 2.17
N THR A 263 7.69 4.67 2.93
CA THR A 263 6.65 5.56 2.40
C THR A 263 7.19 6.99 2.38
N VAL A 264 6.76 7.80 1.42
CA VAL A 264 7.33 9.14 1.17
C VAL A 264 6.26 10.21 1.38
N LEU A 265 6.61 11.29 2.08
CA LEU A 265 5.74 12.44 2.34
C LEU A 265 6.51 13.74 2.08
N GLN A 266 5.82 14.77 1.57
CA GLN A 266 6.42 16.08 1.28
C GLN A 266 5.88 17.13 2.26
N LYS A 267 6.80 17.86 2.90
CA LYS A 267 6.50 19.00 3.77
C LYS A 267 5.99 20.21 2.98
N SER A 268 5.40 21.15 3.70
CA SER A 268 4.95 22.43 3.17
C SER A 268 6.09 23.21 2.51
N ASP A 269 7.29 23.19 3.12
CA ASP A 269 8.51 23.85 2.63
C ASP A 269 9.19 23.17 1.42
N GLY A 270 8.68 22.00 1.01
CA GLY A 270 9.20 21.23 -0.12
C GLY A 270 10.13 20.08 0.27
N THR A 271 10.65 20.06 1.50
CA THR A 271 11.47 18.95 2.02
C THR A 271 10.71 17.64 1.91
N VAL A 272 11.38 16.61 1.41
CA VAL A 272 10.83 15.27 1.27
C VAL A 272 11.28 14.42 2.46
N THR A 273 10.39 13.61 2.99
CA THR A 273 10.67 12.67 4.09
C THR A 273 10.36 11.25 3.65
N ALA A 274 11.19 10.30 4.07
CA ALA A 274 10.94 8.87 3.90
C ALA A 274 10.81 8.22 5.29
N TRP A 275 9.73 7.49 5.51
CA TRP A 275 9.45 6.76 6.75
C TRP A 275 9.51 5.26 6.46
N MET A 276 10.31 4.52 7.20
CA MET A 276 10.76 3.18 6.86
C MET A 276 10.47 2.18 7.97
N ARG A 277 10.12 0.96 7.56
CA ARG A 277 10.07 -0.22 8.41
C ARG A 277 11.45 -0.44 9.07
N GLU A 278 11.40 -0.91 10.32
CA GLU A 278 12.56 -1.36 11.06
C GLU A 278 12.90 -2.82 10.75
N ASN A 279 14.10 -3.13 10.27
CA ASN A 279 14.58 -4.49 10.03
C ASN A 279 15.97 -4.75 10.65
N GLY A 280 16.50 -3.74 11.34
CA GLY A 280 17.77 -3.75 12.05
C GLY A 280 17.58 -4.15 13.51
N PHE A 281 17.69 -3.18 14.41
CA PHE A 281 17.88 -3.36 15.84
C PHE A 281 17.20 -2.30 16.73
N THR A 282 16.46 -1.32 16.17
CA THR A 282 15.93 -0.22 17.03
C THR A 282 14.53 -0.44 17.55
N GLY A 283 13.73 -1.30 16.92
CA GLY A 283 12.33 -1.53 17.26
C GLY A 283 11.41 -0.32 17.02
N HIS A 284 11.83 0.66 16.22
CA HIS A 284 11.04 1.87 15.91
C HIS A 284 11.12 2.22 14.43
N ILE A 285 10.07 2.88 13.93
CA ILE A 285 10.06 3.42 12.57
C ILE A 285 11.28 4.32 12.38
N ARG A 286 11.97 4.13 11.26
CA ARG A 286 13.14 4.92 10.84
C ARG A 286 12.68 6.03 9.90
N TYR A 287 13.41 7.14 9.84
CA TYR A 287 13.10 8.18 8.86
C TYR A 287 14.34 8.92 8.38
N ALA A 288 14.26 9.54 7.20
CA ALA A 288 15.29 10.41 6.65
C ALA A 288 14.63 11.56 5.89
N GLU A 289 15.38 12.63 5.68
CA GLU A 289 14.92 13.82 4.94
C GLU A 289 15.79 14.07 3.72
N SER A 290 15.19 14.67 2.70
CA SER A 290 15.81 15.08 1.44
C SER A 290 15.40 16.52 1.13
N SER A 291 16.39 17.35 0.79
CA SER A 291 16.20 18.75 0.40
C SER A 291 16.30 18.98 -1.10
N ASP A 292 16.42 17.90 -1.90
CA ASP A 292 16.65 17.93 -3.34
C ASP A 292 15.68 17.01 -4.11
N ASP A 293 14.42 16.99 -3.67
CA ASP A 293 13.33 16.23 -4.31
C ASP A 293 13.63 14.71 -4.41
N GLY A 294 14.18 14.14 -3.33
CA GLY A 294 14.39 12.69 -3.16
C GLY A 294 15.64 12.12 -3.84
N VAL A 295 16.51 12.96 -4.40
CA VAL A 295 17.75 12.53 -5.08
C VAL A 295 18.80 12.10 -4.07
N THR A 296 19.03 12.89 -3.03
CA THR A 296 19.93 12.57 -1.92
C THR A 296 19.20 12.63 -0.58
N TRP A 297 19.75 11.95 0.41
CA TRP A 297 19.11 11.79 1.71
C TRP A 297 20.11 12.08 2.82
N GLY A 298 19.63 12.78 3.85
CA GLY A 298 20.35 12.94 5.10
C GLY A 298 20.45 11.63 5.91
N PRO A 299 21.04 11.69 7.12
CA PRO A 299 21.17 10.52 7.97
C PRO A 299 19.83 9.86 8.30
N VAL A 300 19.82 8.53 8.37
CA VAL A 300 18.64 7.77 8.80
C VAL A 300 18.50 7.86 10.33
N MET A 301 17.45 8.54 10.78
CA MET A 301 17.11 8.77 12.18
C MET A 301 16.09 7.74 12.71
N VAL A 302 15.86 7.75 14.03
CA VAL A 302 14.89 6.90 14.73
C VAL A 302 13.73 7.75 15.22
N SER A 303 12.50 7.34 14.94
CA SER A 303 11.30 8.02 15.46
C SER A 303 10.90 7.48 16.83
N THR A 304 9.88 8.09 17.45
CA THR A 304 9.26 7.61 18.69
C THR A 304 8.23 6.49 18.47
N LEU A 305 7.84 6.22 17.22
CA LEU A 305 6.81 5.23 16.90
C LEU A 305 7.40 3.82 16.87
N PRO A 306 6.87 2.86 17.64
CA PRO A 306 7.39 1.49 17.64
C PRO A 306 7.10 0.80 16.30
N ASN A 307 7.96 -0.14 15.92
CA ASN A 307 7.76 -1.01 14.75
C ASN A 307 8.37 -2.40 14.99
N PRO A 308 7.62 -3.48 14.75
CA PRO A 308 8.06 -4.86 15.03
C PRO A 308 8.73 -5.52 13.82
N GLY A 309 9.25 -4.73 12.89
CA GLY A 309 9.65 -5.20 11.57
C GLY A 309 8.49 -5.63 10.70
N SER A 310 7.50 -4.75 10.63
CA SER A 310 6.35 -4.85 9.74
C SER A 310 6.25 -3.61 8.86
N GLY A 311 5.78 -3.78 7.63
CA GLY A 311 5.57 -2.68 6.70
C GLY A 311 4.61 -1.63 7.26
N LEU A 312 4.73 -0.41 6.77
CA LEU A 312 3.93 0.76 7.11
C LEU A 312 3.55 1.51 5.82
N ASP A 313 2.61 2.44 5.89
CA ASP A 313 2.34 3.38 4.81
C ASP A 313 1.87 4.73 5.38
N GLY A 314 1.87 5.78 4.56
CA GLY A 314 1.54 7.14 4.99
C GLY A 314 0.93 7.99 3.90
N ILE A 315 0.26 9.05 4.31
CA ILE A 315 -0.29 10.09 3.42
C ILE A 315 -0.27 11.46 4.10
N CYS A 316 -0.19 12.51 3.28
CA CYS A 316 -0.60 13.86 3.66
C CYS A 316 -2.08 14.02 3.29
N LEU A 317 -2.91 14.34 4.28
CA LEU A 317 -4.33 14.57 4.11
C LEU A 317 -4.58 15.91 3.42
N GLN A 318 -5.78 16.07 2.86
CA GLN A 318 -6.29 17.34 2.32
C GLN A 318 -6.27 18.47 3.36
N SER A 319 -6.36 18.15 4.66
CA SER A 319 -6.23 19.10 5.78
C SER A 319 -4.80 19.58 6.01
N GLY A 320 -3.80 18.98 5.37
CA GLY A 320 -2.37 19.20 5.59
C GLY A 320 -1.76 18.35 6.72
N ARG A 321 -2.58 17.61 7.47
CA ARG A 321 -2.11 16.69 8.51
C ARG A 321 -1.58 15.40 7.91
N TRP A 322 -0.69 14.73 8.63
CA TRP A 322 -0.03 13.52 8.17
C TRP A 322 -0.56 12.30 8.90
N LEU A 323 -0.73 11.19 8.18
CA LEU A 323 -1.03 9.89 8.74
C LEU A 323 0.13 8.93 8.49
N LEU A 324 0.43 8.10 9.50
CA LEU A 324 1.15 6.85 9.34
C LEU A 324 0.28 5.71 9.87
N ILE A 325 0.10 4.67 9.06
CA ILE A 325 -0.49 3.40 9.48
C ILE A 325 0.64 2.39 9.69
N HIS A 326 0.73 1.83 10.91
CA HIS A 326 1.84 1.00 11.33
C HIS A 326 1.44 0.03 12.44
N ASN A 327 2.23 -1.02 12.67
CA ASN A 327 2.04 -1.87 13.83
C ASN A 327 2.57 -1.18 15.11
N ASP A 328 1.73 -0.96 16.11
CA ASP A 328 2.05 -0.23 17.35
C ASP A 328 2.61 -1.17 18.43
N ALA A 329 3.74 -1.81 18.11
CA ALA A 329 4.46 -2.70 18.99
C ALA A 329 5.93 -2.83 18.55
N ARG A 330 6.80 -3.25 19.46
CA ARG A 330 8.19 -3.63 19.12
C ARG A 330 8.33 -5.09 18.70
N GLU A 331 7.34 -5.91 19.04
CA GLU A 331 7.23 -7.31 18.67
C GLU A 331 5.77 -7.66 18.38
N GLY A 332 5.55 -8.67 17.53
CA GLY A 332 4.22 -9.10 17.13
C GLY A 332 3.54 -8.15 16.12
N ARG A 333 2.53 -8.67 15.42
CA ARG A 333 1.84 -7.97 14.31
C ARG A 333 0.32 -7.88 14.50
N GLY A 334 -0.17 -8.09 15.73
CA GLY A 334 -1.60 -8.08 16.06
C GLY A 334 -2.19 -6.68 16.27
N ARG A 335 -1.36 -5.69 16.64
CA ARG A 335 -1.79 -4.30 16.91
C ARG A 335 -1.51 -3.43 15.70
N LEU A 336 -2.54 -3.03 14.95
CA LEU A 336 -2.42 -2.13 13.79
C LEU A 336 -3.03 -0.78 14.15
N ALA A 337 -2.23 0.28 14.08
CA ALA A 337 -2.62 1.63 14.48
C ALA A 337 -2.51 2.61 13.32
N VAL A 338 -3.28 3.70 13.41
CA VAL A 338 -3.13 4.91 12.62
C VAL A 338 -2.72 6.03 13.58
N SER A 339 -1.54 6.59 13.34
CA SER A 339 -1.00 7.73 14.06
C SER A 339 -1.12 8.99 13.19
N MET A 340 -1.51 10.11 13.78
CA MET A 340 -1.69 11.39 13.09
C MET A 340 -0.81 12.49 13.67
N SER A 341 -0.22 13.28 12.78
CA SER A 341 0.61 14.45 13.09
C SER A 341 0.02 15.70 12.44
N ASP A 342 0.07 16.81 13.15
CA ASP A 342 -0.28 18.16 12.67
C ASP A 342 0.95 19.09 12.58
N ASP A 343 2.17 18.53 12.73
CA ASP A 343 3.45 19.24 12.72
C ASP A 343 4.48 18.54 11.82
N GLU A 344 3.98 17.94 10.73
CA GLU A 344 4.77 17.31 9.66
C GLU A 344 5.70 16.20 10.16
N GLY A 345 5.17 15.36 11.06
CA GLY A 345 5.81 14.16 11.58
C GLY A 345 6.75 14.39 12.76
N LYS A 346 6.88 15.62 13.28
CA LYS A 346 7.69 15.90 14.47
C LYS A 346 7.08 15.25 15.72
N THR A 347 5.76 15.34 15.87
CA THR A 347 5.00 14.68 16.94
C THR A 347 3.76 13.98 16.38
N TRP A 348 3.34 12.90 17.04
CA TRP A 348 2.20 12.07 16.65
C TRP A 348 1.13 12.15 17.73
N LYS A 349 0.38 13.26 17.74
CA LYS A 349 -0.53 13.64 18.83
C LYS A 349 -1.73 12.73 18.98
N TRP A 350 -2.23 12.13 17.91
CA TRP A 350 -3.37 11.21 17.94
C TRP A 350 -2.95 9.84 17.46
N LYS A 351 -3.50 8.80 18.10
CA LYS A 351 -3.32 7.41 17.69
C LYS A 351 -4.57 6.62 18.00
N ARG A 352 -5.05 5.83 17.04
CA ARG A 352 -6.13 4.85 17.24
C ARG A 352 -5.79 3.51 16.61
N LEU A 353 -6.29 2.44 17.21
CA LEU A 353 -6.16 1.09 16.67
C LEU A 353 -7.24 0.83 15.64
N LEU A 354 -6.85 0.25 14.50
CA LEU A 354 -7.76 -0.43 13.58
C LEU A 354 -7.94 -1.90 13.98
N GLU A 355 -6.90 -2.49 14.56
CA GLU A 355 -6.88 -3.89 15.00
C GLU A 355 -6.10 -4.01 16.31
N ASP A 356 -6.60 -4.86 17.21
CA ASP A 356 -5.96 -5.25 18.47
C ASP A 356 -6.15 -6.75 18.68
N LEU A 357 -5.48 -7.54 17.86
CA LEU A 357 -5.65 -8.99 17.81
C LEU A 357 -4.78 -9.66 18.88
N SER A 358 -5.39 -10.46 19.74
CA SER A 358 -4.69 -11.34 20.70
C SER A 358 -4.08 -12.57 20.03
N ASP A 359 -4.66 -13.01 18.91
CA ASP A 359 -4.15 -14.07 18.03
C ASP A 359 -4.26 -13.65 16.56
N GLY A 360 -3.28 -14.04 15.76
CA GLY A 360 -3.15 -13.64 14.36
C GLY A 360 -2.39 -12.31 14.17
N SER A 361 -2.56 -11.72 12.98
CA SER A 361 -1.86 -10.49 12.59
C SER A 361 -2.62 -9.64 11.58
N ALA A 362 -2.49 -8.33 11.74
CA ALA A 362 -2.98 -7.30 10.84
C ALA A 362 -1.82 -6.37 10.49
N HIS A 363 -1.34 -6.42 9.25
CA HIS A 363 -0.02 -5.87 8.94
C HIS A 363 0.14 -5.55 7.45
N TYR A 364 1.27 -4.91 7.13
CA TYR A 364 1.58 -4.42 5.79
C TYR A 364 0.39 -3.64 5.23
N PRO A 365 0.03 -2.51 5.86
CA PRO A 365 -1.07 -1.68 5.38
C PRO A 365 -0.68 -0.89 4.11
N CYS A 366 -1.67 -0.49 3.34
CA CYS A 366 -1.61 0.68 2.48
C CYS A 366 -2.78 1.62 2.84
N ILE A 367 -2.60 2.92 2.61
CA ILE A 367 -3.57 3.96 2.97
C ILE A 367 -3.67 5.03 1.89
N ILE A 368 -4.89 5.49 1.60
CA ILE A 368 -5.19 6.65 0.75
C ILE A 368 -6.30 7.49 1.39
N GLN A 369 -6.36 8.78 1.03
CA GLN A 369 -7.56 9.59 1.22
C GLN A 369 -8.21 9.78 -0.14
N THR A 370 -9.49 9.43 -0.23
CA THR A 370 -10.27 9.58 -1.46
C THR A 370 -10.76 11.02 -1.64
N ARG A 371 -11.17 11.38 -2.86
CA ARG A 371 -11.63 12.73 -3.20
C ARG A 371 -12.84 13.20 -2.38
N ASP A 372 -13.65 12.28 -1.86
CA ASP A 372 -14.77 12.57 -0.97
C ASP A 372 -14.35 12.83 0.49
N GLY A 373 -13.05 12.78 0.79
CA GLY A 373 -12.45 13.07 2.09
C GLY A 373 -12.32 11.84 3.01
N GLN A 374 -12.86 10.69 2.63
CA GLN A 374 -12.78 9.45 3.40
C GLN A 374 -11.36 8.88 3.35
N ILE A 375 -10.95 8.23 4.45
CA ILE A 375 -9.64 7.58 4.53
C ILE A 375 -9.86 6.08 4.41
N HIS A 376 -9.17 5.46 3.46
CA HIS A 376 -9.25 4.05 3.15
C HIS A 376 -7.92 3.37 3.46
N ALA A 377 -7.97 2.30 4.26
CA ALA A 377 -6.82 1.47 4.55
C ALA A 377 -7.09 0.02 4.14
N VAL A 378 -6.08 -0.65 3.56
CA VAL A 378 -6.14 -2.08 3.27
C VAL A 378 -4.91 -2.76 3.84
N TYR A 379 -5.08 -3.89 4.52
CA TYR A 379 -3.99 -4.59 5.18
C TYR A 379 -4.16 -6.10 5.09
N SER A 380 -3.04 -6.80 5.25
CA SER A 380 -3.01 -8.26 5.33
C SER A 380 -3.59 -8.70 6.66
N TYR A 381 -4.57 -9.58 6.62
CA TYR A 381 -5.32 -10.06 7.80
C TYR A 381 -5.20 -11.58 7.90
N PHE A 382 -4.37 -12.06 8.83
CA PHE A 382 -4.09 -13.49 9.02
C PHE A 382 -4.60 -13.93 10.38
N VAL A 383 -5.46 -14.94 10.39
CA VAL A 383 -6.04 -15.55 11.58
C VAL A 383 -6.03 -17.06 11.45
N SER A 384 -6.39 -17.79 12.50
CA SER A 384 -6.43 -19.25 12.51
C SER A 384 -7.24 -19.87 11.35
N GLY A 385 -8.33 -19.22 10.93
CA GLY A 385 -9.18 -19.67 9.82
C GLY A 385 -8.63 -19.40 8.41
N GLY A 386 -7.50 -18.71 8.27
CA GLY A 386 -6.89 -18.40 6.98
C GLY A 386 -6.45 -16.94 6.83
N LYS A 387 -6.23 -16.54 5.59
CA LYS A 387 -5.65 -15.24 5.24
C LYS A 387 -6.58 -14.48 4.29
N SER A 388 -6.67 -13.17 4.45
CA SER A 388 -7.40 -12.29 3.54
C SER A 388 -6.79 -10.88 3.51
N MET A 389 -7.34 -10.01 2.69
CA MET A 389 -7.17 -8.56 2.76
C MET A 389 -8.37 -7.95 3.45
N LYS A 390 -8.15 -7.14 4.47
CA LYS A 390 -9.20 -6.40 5.15
C LYS A 390 -9.13 -4.93 4.78
N HIS A 391 -10.27 -4.36 4.39
CA HIS A 391 -10.46 -2.97 4.04
C HIS A 391 -11.15 -2.25 5.21
N ALA A 392 -10.66 -1.08 5.59
CA ALA A 392 -11.26 -0.20 6.58
C ALA A 392 -11.45 1.21 6.00
N VAL A 393 -12.56 1.84 6.38
CA VAL A 393 -12.90 3.23 6.04
C VAL A 393 -13.18 4.01 7.32
N PHE A 394 -12.54 5.17 7.46
CA PHE A 394 -12.69 6.05 8.61
C PHE A 394 -12.49 7.52 8.20
N SER A 395 -12.82 8.43 9.11
CA SER A 395 -12.63 9.87 8.92
C SER A 395 -11.50 10.40 9.78
N GLU A 396 -11.00 11.59 9.44
CA GLU A 396 -10.02 12.32 10.27
C GLU A 396 -10.61 12.61 11.66
N ALA A 397 -11.88 12.99 11.74
CA ALA A 397 -12.58 13.24 13.01
C ALA A 397 -12.65 12.01 13.92
N TRP A 398 -12.74 10.80 13.36
CA TRP A 398 -12.65 9.56 14.16
C TRP A 398 -11.27 9.42 14.80
N LEU A 399 -10.18 9.77 14.12
CA LEU A 399 -8.84 9.77 14.71
C LEU A 399 -8.72 10.80 15.84
N GLU A 400 -9.27 12.00 15.64
CA GLU A 400 -9.22 13.09 16.63
C GLU A 400 -9.96 12.77 17.92
N SER A 401 -11.04 11.99 17.86
CA SER A 401 -11.82 11.59 19.04
C SER A 401 -11.13 10.50 19.87
N GLY A 402 -9.99 9.99 19.43
CA GLY A 402 -9.19 8.99 20.13
C GLY A 402 -8.32 9.58 21.25
N GLU A 403 -7.57 8.70 21.92
CA GLU A 403 -6.63 9.11 22.95
C GLU A 403 -5.53 10.03 22.38
N ARG A 404 -5.33 11.17 23.03
CA ARG A 404 -4.17 12.04 22.77
C ARG A 404 -2.93 11.41 23.38
N GLN A 405 -1.88 11.27 22.58
CA GLN A 405 -0.56 10.89 23.08
C GLN A 405 0.02 12.08 23.85
N ALA A 406 0.57 11.83 25.04
CA ALA A 406 1.35 12.84 25.74
C ALA A 406 2.56 13.22 24.87
N ALA A 407 2.81 14.53 24.72
CA ALA A 407 4.04 15.00 24.09
C ALA A 407 5.21 14.49 24.95
N ARG A 408 6.05 13.62 24.38
CA ARG A 408 7.24 13.09 25.02
C ARG A 408 8.48 13.80 24.52
#